data_AF-A0A2V8IF51-F1
#
_entry.id   AF-A0A2V8IF51-F1
#
_cell.length_a   1.000
_cell.length_b   1.000
_cell.length_c   1.000
_cell.angle_alpha   90.00
_cell.angle_beta   90.00
_cell.angle_gamma   90.00
#
_symmetry.space_group_name_H-M   'P 1'
#
loop_
_entity.id
_entity.type
_entity.pdbx_description
1 polymer ?
#
loop_
_entity_poly.entity_id
_entity_poly.type
_entity_poly.pdbx_seq_one_letter_code
_entity_poly.pdbx_strand_id
1 'polypeptide(L)'
;MRVGFLLLLCVCVTTFSSALYAQGLTADDFKSDRPTPRMADGHPDFSGYWKGTRDTRPVGNIGKDLSGFKLPLTPAGEAALQHNLTATIDPESLCIIGGIPRHNASGLPFEVLQGNKKIAFLYFYTYYRLIPIDPNRKHSKDPDPSFFGEELGRWEGDTLVIDSIGFKDERVWIDENANPHSDALHVVEQWTRPDADHIHVETLIDDPKFYTKPFNYSRTWVLGKPDEELGEYSCSENNVDKDHLGFGPGPIRPDGTRGFVEPAPAPGRSGRD
;
A
#
# COMPACT_ATOMS: atom_id res chain seq x y z
N MET A 1 37.03 43.74 -4.63
CA MET A 1 37.06 42.35 -4.11
C MET A 1 35.71 42.04 -3.48
N ARG A 2 34.84 41.29 -4.18
CA ARG A 2 33.61 40.71 -3.59
C ARG A 2 33.84 39.20 -3.53
N VAL A 3 33.93 38.66 -2.32
CA VAL A 3 34.08 37.23 -2.07
C VAL A 3 32.67 36.64 -2.09
N GLY A 4 32.37 35.85 -3.13
CA GLY A 4 31.13 35.07 -3.22
C GLY A 4 31.32 33.75 -2.50
N PHE A 5 30.53 33.51 -1.45
CA PHE A 5 30.42 32.21 -0.81
C PHE A 5 29.54 31.33 -1.70
N LEU A 6 30.15 30.34 -2.36
CA LEU A 6 29.43 29.26 -3.03
C LEU A 6 29.04 28.24 -1.95
N LEU A 7 27.77 28.21 -1.54
CA LEU A 7 27.23 27.12 -0.74
C LEU A 7 27.14 25.88 -1.64
N LEU A 8 28.06 24.92 -1.47
CA LEU A 8 27.89 23.57 -2.00
C LEU A 8 26.80 22.88 -1.16
N LEU A 9 25.58 22.82 -1.69
CA LEU A 9 24.57 21.87 -1.21
C LEU A 9 25.04 20.47 -1.60
N CYS A 10 25.54 19.75 -0.61
CA CYS A 10 25.86 18.33 -0.73
C CYS A 10 24.53 17.56 -0.81
N VAL A 11 24.06 17.27 -2.02
CA VAL A 11 22.95 16.35 -2.24
C VAL A 11 23.47 14.96 -1.89
N CYS A 12 23.20 14.50 -0.66
CA CYS A 12 23.39 13.10 -0.30
C CYS A 12 22.43 12.28 -1.14
N VAL A 13 22.93 11.71 -2.25
CA VAL A 13 22.27 10.60 -2.92
C VAL A 13 22.43 9.40 -1.99
N THR A 14 21.43 9.15 -1.16
CA THR A 14 21.34 7.92 -0.38
C THR A 14 21.14 6.76 -1.35
N THR A 15 22.25 6.15 -1.77
CA THR A 15 22.21 4.83 -2.38
C THR A 15 21.73 3.85 -1.30
N PHE A 16 20.42 3.59 -1.26
CA PHE A 16 19.88 2.53 -0.41
C PHE A 16 20.43 1.20 -0.91
N SER A 17 21.39 0.65 -0.16
CA SER A 17 21.89 -0.69 -0.42
C SER A 17 20.74 -1.67 -0.20
N SER A 18 20.46 -2.50 -1.20
CA SER A 18 19.44 -3.57 -1.20
C SER A 18 19.63 -4.63 -0.10
N ALA A 19 20.64 -4.49 0.76
CA ALA A 19 21.04 -5.45 1.78
C ALA A 19 20.21 -5.42 3.08
N LEU A 20 19.22 -4.52 3.23
CA LEU A 20 18.43 -4.39 4.48
C LEU A 20 17.02 -5.01 4.44
N TYR A 21 16.63 -5.66 3.35
CA TYR A 21 15.23 -6.07 3.14
C TYR A 21 14.89 -7.51 3.53
N ALA A 22 15.83 -8.31 4.04
CA ALA A 22 15.54 -9.69 4.41
C ALA A 22 14.73 -9.81 5.72
N GLN A 23 13.43 -9.47 5.69
CA GLN A 23 12.44 -9.97 6.63
C GLN A 23 11.69 -11.11 5.95
N GLY A 24 12.27 -12.30 6.06
CA GLY A 24 11.70 -13.51 5.49
C GLY A 24 10.22 -13.69 5.85
N LEU A 25 9.46 -14.06 4.82
CA LEU A 25 8.14 -14.69 4.85
C LEU A 25 7.90 -15.49 6.14
N THR A 26 6.78 -15.27 6.82
CA THR A 26 6.27 -16.31 7.74
C THR A 26 5.84 -17.50 6.88
N ALA A 27 6.48 -18.64 7.12
CA ALA A 27 6.85 -19.60 6.08
C ALA A 27 5.86 -20.76 5.85
N ASP A 28 4.73 -20.81 6.56
CA ASP A 28 3.98 -22.06 6.66
C ASP A 28 2.85 -22.25 5.63
N ASP A 29 2.40 -21.20 4.92
CA ASP A 29 1.17 -21.27 4.11
C ASP A 29 1.37 -21.36 2.58
N PHE A 30 2.60 -21.20 2.08
CA PHE A 30 2.83 -20.99 0.64
C PHE A 30 3.55 -22.16 -0.02
N LYS A 31 2.80 -23.10 -0.56
CA LYS A 31 3.33 -24.09 -1.51
C LYS A 31 2.32 -24.37 -2.62
N SER A 32 2.51 -23.72 -3.75
CA SER A 32 2.03 -24.25 -5.04
C SER A 32 3.13 -25.08 -5.69
N ASP A 33 2.75 -26.14 -6.38
CA ASP A 33 3.64 -26.93 -7.24
C ASP A 33 3.71 -26.37 -8.68
N ARG A 34 2.90 -25.36 -8.98
CA ARG A 34 2.83 -24.73 -10.29
C ARG A 34 3.89 -23.63 -10.40
N PRO A 35 4.74 -23.64 -11.45
CA PRO A 35 5.82 -22.68 -11.59
C PRO A 35 5.31 -21.25 -11.83
N THR A 36 6.11 -20.26 -11.47
CA THR A 36 5.88 -18.85 -11.78
C THR A 36 5.59 -18.65 -13.27
N PRO A 37 4.41 -18.14 -13.66
CA PRO A 37 4.14 -17.76 -15.04
C PRO A 37 5.02 -16.56 -15.42
N ARG A 38 5.47 -16.55 -16.68
CA ARG A 38 6.41 -15.56 -17.19
C ARG A 38 5.86 -14.88 -18.43
N MET A 39 6.15 -13.59 -18.53
CA MET A 39 5.94 -12.79 -19.73
C MET A 39 6.89 -13.24 -20.85
N ALA A 40 6.64 -12.79 -22.08
CA ALA A 40 7.47 -13.11 -23.23
C ALA A 40 8.93 -12.60 -23.11
N ASP A 41 9.16 -11.58 -22.27
CA ASP A 41 10.49 -11.06 -21.97
C ASP A 41 11.21 -11.82 -20.84
N GLY A 42 10.57 -12.84 -20.28
CA GLY A 42 11.12 -13.73 -19.26
C GLY A 42 10.89 -13.28 -17.82
N HIS A 43 10.43 -12.05 -17.57
CA HIS A 43 10.10 -11.61 -16.21
C HIS A 43 8.82 -12.31 -15.71
N PRO A 44 8.61 -12.43 -14.38
CA PRO A 44 7.34 -12.89 -13.84
C PRO A 44 6.16 -12.08 -14.40
N ASP A 45 5.12 -12.79 -14.80
CA ASP A 45 3.83 -12.20 -15.10
C ASP A 45 3.10 -12.02 -13.78
N PHE A 46 2.67 -10.82 -13.43
CA PHE A 46 1.87 -10.52 -12.24
C PHE A 46 0.37 -10.43 -12.54
N SER A 47 -0.04 -10.58 -13.81
CA SER A 47 -1.43 -10.40 -14.23
C SER A 47 -2.35 -11.39 -13.52
N GLY A 48 -3.53 -10.90 -13.13
CA GLY A 48 -4.56 -11.68 -12.46
C GLY A 48 -5.27 -10.91 -11.36
N TYR A 49 -6.38 -11.48 -10.89
CA TYR A 49 -7.12 -11.03 -9.73
C TYR A 49 -6.51 -11.64 -8.46
N TRP A 50 -6.17 -10.78 -7.50
CA TRP A 50 -5.42 -11.12 -6.29
C TRP A 50 -6.22 -10.72 -5.05
N LYS A 51 -6.27 -11.62 -4.05
CA LYS A 51 -7.05 -11.42 -2.83
C LYS A 51 -6.25 -11.78 -1.58
N GLY A 52 -6.53 -11.05 -0.50
CA GLY A 52 -6.07 -11.46 0.83
C GLY A 52 -6.85 -12.67 1.32
N THR A 53 -6.28 -13.41 2.25
CA THR A 53 -6.98 -14.44 3.04
C THR A 53 -7.03 -14.02 4.50
N ARG A 54 -7.73 -14.79 5.34
CA ARG A 54 -7.73 -14.55 6.79
C ARG A 54 -6.35 -14.77 7.43
N ASP A 55 -5.50 -15.51 6.75
CA ASP A 55 -4.19 -15.95 7.23
C ASP A 55 -3.07 -15.04 6.71
N THR A 56 -3.29 -14.32 5.60
CA THR A 56 -2.37 -13.27 5.15
C THR A 56 -2.48 -12.03 6.03
N ARG A 57 -1.35 -11.47 6.44
CA ARG A 57 -1.25 -10.20 7.18
C ARG A 57 -0.36 -9.22 6.42
N PRO A 58 -0.51 -7.90 6.61
CA PRO A 58 -1.59 -7.22 7.35
C PRO A 58 -2.95 -7.28 6.62
N VAL A 59 -4.03 -6.96 7.34
CA VAL A 59 -5.42 -6.85 6.86
C VAL A 59 -5.99 -5.52 7.36
N GLY A 60 -5.36 -4.43 6.95
CA GLY A 60 -5.74 -3.06 7.28
C GLY A 60 -4.95 -2.43 8.43
N ASN A 61 -4.19 -3.19 9.23
CA ASN A 61 -3.39 -2.63 10.33
C ASN A 61 -1.92 -3.05 10.28
N ILE A 62 -1.04 -2.21 9.75
CA ILE A 62 0.39 -2.54 9.64
C ILE A 62 1.02 -2.77 11.02
N GLY A 63 0.60 -2.01 12.03
CA GLY A 63 1.14 -2.12 13.40
C GLY A 63 0.65 -3.36 14.17
N LYS A 64 -0.67 -3.55 14.24
CA LYS A 64 -1.32 -4.58 15.07
C LYS A 64 -1.27 -5.97 14.44
N ASP A 65 -1.37 -6.06 13.12
CA ASP A 65 -1.50 -7.35 12.43
C ASP A 65 -0.18 -8.12 12.39
N LEU A 66 0.92 -7.44 12.71
CA LEU A 66 2.25 -8.02 12.85
C LEU A 66 2.56 -8.21 14.34
N SER A 67 2.63 -9.47 14.77
CA SER A 67 2.82 -9.83 16.18
C SER A 67 4.07 -9.16 16.78
N GLY A 68 3.89 -8.42 17.88
CA GLY A 68 4.97 -7.75 18.59
C GLY A 68 5.53 -6.50 17.89
N PHE A 69 5.04 -6.16 16.71
CA PHE A 69 5.46 -4.97 16.00
C PHE A 69 4.75 -3.73 16.58
N LYS A 70 5.51 -2.64 16.71
CA LYS A 70 5.00 -1.33 17.08
C LYS A 70 5.60 -0.34 16.11
N LEU A 71 4.76 0.52 15.54
CA LEU A 71 5.22 1.56 14.65
C LEU A 71 6.19 2.50 15.39
N PRO A 72 7.35 2.81 14.79
CA PRO A 72 8.40 3.57 15.45
C PRO A 72 8.09 5.08 15.38
N LEU A 73 6.93 5.53 15.85
CA LEU A 73 6.47 6.91 15.72
C LEU A 73 7.40 7.91 16.41
N THR A 74 7.58 9.08 15.80
CA THR A 74 8.13 10.28 16.47
C THR A 74 7.06 10.91 17.36
N PRO A 75 7.39 11.87 18.25
CA PRO A 75 6.37 12.64 18.96
C PRO A 75 5.39 13.37 18.02
N ALA A 76 5.85 13.81 16.85
CA ALA A 76 4.98 14.41 15.84
C ALA A 76 4.05 13.36 15.21
N GLY A 77 4.56 12.15 14.93
CA GLY A 77 3.76 11.03 14.44
C GLY A 77 2.71 10.56 15.46
N GLU A 78 3.05 10.52 16.76
CA GLU A 78 2.10 10.22 17.83
C GLU A 78 0.99 11.28 17.90
N ALA A 79 1.34 12.57 17.82
CA ALA A 79 0.36 13.65 17.79
C ALA A 79 -0.55 13.58 16.55
N ALA A 80 0.00 13.28 15.37
CA ALA A 80 -0.76 13.10 14.14
C ALA A 80 -1.68 11.88 14.21
N LEU A 81 -1.23 10.75 14.77
CA LEU A 81 -2.07 9.58 15.03
C LEU A 81 -3.22 9.94 15.98
N GLN A 82 -2.96 10.63 17.09
CA GLN A 82 -4.01 11.06 18.01
C GLN A 82 -5.02 12.00 17.35
N HIS A 83 -4.54 12.93 16.51
CA HIS A 83 -5.41 13.78 15.71
C HIS A 83 -6.31 12.95 14.78
N ASN A 84 -5.73 12.00 14.04
CA ASN A 84 -6.50 11.12 13.16
C ASN A 84 -7.56 10.31 13.92
N LEU A 85 -7.21 9.79 15.10
CA LEU A 85 -8.12 9.01 15.93
C LEU A 85 -9.29 9.84 16.50
N THR A 86 -9.13 11.14 16.69
CA THR A 86 -10.06 11.96 17.48
C THR A 86 -10.71 13.11 16.72
N ALA A 87 -10.22 13.46 15.53
CA ALA A 87 -10.67 14.62 14.77
C ALA A 87 -10.77 14.38 13.25
N THR A 88 -10.27 13.25 12.73
CA THR A 88 -10.29 12.96 11.28
C THR A 88 -11.24 11.82 11.00
N ILE A 89 -12.22 12.01 10.12
CA ILE A 89 -12.98 10.89 9.54
C ILE A 89 -12.05 10.17 8.56
N ASP A 90 -12.05 8.84 8.57
CA ASP A 90 -11.25 8.06 7.61
C ASP A 90 -11.48 8.55 6.18
N PRO A 91 -10.42 9.05 5.49
CA PRO A 91 -10.54 9.58 4.14
C PRO A 91 -11.17 8.60 3.14
N GLU A 92 -10.85 7.31 3.24
CA GLU A 92 -11.38 6.30 2.31
C GLU A 92 -12.86 6.03 2.56
N SER A 93 -13.31 6.16 3.82
CA SER A 93 -14.74 6.15 4.16
C SER A 93 -15.49 7.38 3.62
N LEU A 94 -14.78 8.44 3.22
CA LEU A 94 -15.33 9.60 2.50
C LEU A 94 -15.18 9.46 0.97
N CYS A 95 -14.85 8.26 0.48
CA CYS A 95 -14.57 7.99 -0.93
C CYS A 95 -13.42 8.84 -1.49
N ILE A 96 -12.44 9.15 -0.63
CA ILE A 96 -11.16 9.72 -1.02
C ILE A 96 -10.17 8.56 -1.20
N ILE A 97 -9.41 8.59 -2.28
CA ILE A 97 -8.46 7.54 -2.63
C ILE A 97 -7.38 7.35 -1.53
N GLY A 98 -7.23 6.12 -1.05
CA GLY A 98 -6.36 5.79 0.08
C GLY A 98 -4.85 5.75 -0.22
N GLY A 99 -4.43 5.71 -1.49
CA GLY A 99 -3.01 5.72 -1.85
C GLY A 99 -2.21 4.47 -1.43
N ILE A 100 -0.89 4.58 -1.47
CA ILE A 100 0.07 3.55 -1.04
C ILE A 100 0.81 4.09 0.19
N PRO A 101 1.08 3.27 1.22
CA PRO A 101 0.98 1.80 1.27
C PRO A 101 -0.38 1.23 1.69
N ARG A 102 -1.40 2.07 1.88
CA ARG A 102 -2.71 1.64 2.40
C ARG A 102 -3.35 0.53 1.59
N HIS A 103 -3.39 0.65 0.26
CA HIS A 103 -3.99 -0.39 -0.59
C HIS A 103 -3.24 -1.73 -0.51
N ASN A 104 -1.91 -1.72 -0.32
CA ASN A 104 -1.13 -2.95 -0.10
C ASN A 104 -1.37 -3.55 1.30
N ALA A 105 -1.64 -2.71 2.29
CA ALA A 105 -1.95 -3.13 3.64
C ALA A 105 -3.40 -3.61 3.83
N SER A 106 -4.32 -3.18 2.95
CA SER A 106 -5.77 -3.43 3.05
C SER A 106 -6.18 -4.87 2.75
N GLY A 107 -7.18 -5.40 3.44
CA GLY A 107 -7.74 -6.73 3.14
C GLY A 107 -8.39 -6.89 1.76
N LEU A 108 -8.56 -5.78 1.03
CA LEU A 108 -9.33 -5.74 -0.21
C LEU A 108 -8.58 -6.34 -1.41
N PRO A 109 -9.31 -6.96 -2.36
CA PRO A 109 -8.70 -7.51 -3.56
C PRO A 109 -8.31 -6.40 -4.54
N PHE A 110 -7.45 -6.77 -5.48
CA PHE A 110 -7.06 -5.94 -6.61
C PHE A 110 -6.77 -6.81 -7.83
N GLU A 111 -6.68 -6.19 -8.99
CA GLU A 111 -6.34 -6.87 -10.23
C GLU A 111 -5.15 -6.19 -10.91
N VAL A 112 -4.27 -7.00 -11.46
CA VAL A 112 -3.07 -6.53 -12.17
C VAL A 112 -3.23 -6.76 -13.66
N LEU A 113 -2.96 -5.72 -14.43
CA LEU A 113 -2.77 -5.80 -15.88
C LEU A 113 -1.32 -5.43 -16.19
N GLN A 114 -0.49 -6.41 -16.50
CA GLN A 114 0.91 -6.19 -16.82
C GLN A 114 1.14 -6.05 -18.32
N GLY A 115 1.64 -4.90 -18.74
CA GLY A 115 2.21 -4.68 -20.06
C GLY A 115 3.73 -4.60 -20.01
N ASN A 116 4.38 -4.63 -21.18
CA ASN A 116 5.84 -4.64 -21.27
C ASN A 116 6.52 -3.34 -20.79
N LYS A 117 5.79 -2.22 -20.72
CA LYS A 117 6.33 -0.91 -20.35
C LYS A 117 5.61 -0.24 -19.18
N LYS A 118 4.46 -0.79 -18.79
CA LYS A 118 3.62 -0.28 -17.72
C LYS A 118 2.88 -1.43 -17.06
N ILE A 119 2.66 -1.33 -15.77
CA ILE A 119 1.81 -2.23 -15.00
C ILE A 119 0.69 -1.41 -14.36
N ALA A 120 -0.55 -1.89 -14.49
CA ALA A 120 -1.69 -1.28 -13.85
C ALA A 120 -2.14 -2.13 -12.66
N PHE A 121 -2.44 -1.48 -11.55
CA PHE A 121 -3.14 -2.09 -10.42
C PHE A 121 -4.51 -1.45 -10.34
N LEU A 122 -5.54 -2.27 -10.40
CA LEU A 122 -6.94 -1.91 -10.31
C LEU A 122 -7.43 -2.31 -8.92
N TYR A 123 -7.88 -1.36 -8.11
CA TYR A 123 -8.31 -1.61 -6.74
C TYR A 123 -9.82 -1.69 -6.62
N PHE A 124 -10.31 -2.42 -5.61
CA PHE A 124 -11.73 -2.63 -5.34
C PHE A 124 -12.59 -1.37 -5.45
N TYR A 125 -12.12 -0.20 -5.00
CA TYR A 125 -12.86 1.07 -5.08
C TYR A 125 -12.87 1.73 -6.47
N THR A 126 -12.54 1.01 -7.54
CA THR A 126 -12.39 1.52 -8.92
C THR A 126 -11.31 2.62 -9.04
N TYR A 127 -10.39 2.67 -8.09
CA TYR A 127 -9.16 3.45 -8.21
C TYR A 127 -8.09 2.62 -8.91
N TYR A 128 -7.17 3.28 -9.61
CA TYR A 128 -6.06 2.59 -10.24
C TYR A 128 -4.77 3.39 -10.13
N ARG A 129 -3.66 2.65 -10.10
CA ARG A 129 -2.34 3.20 -10.39
C ARG A 129 -1.80 2.61 -11.69
N LEU A 130 -1.02 3.40 -12.41
CA LEU A 130 -0.43 3.01 -13.68
C LEU A 130 1.07 3.34 -13.65
N ILE A 131 1.86 2.32 -13.35
CA ILE A 131 3.28 2.49 -13.05
C ILE A 131 4.09 2.24 -14.32
N PRO A 132 4.91 3.21 -14.78
CA PRO A 132 5.87 2.98 -15.84
C PRO A 132 7.01 2.08 -15.37
N ILE A 133 7.44 1.15 -16.23
CA ILE A 133 8.61 0.30 -16.00
C ILE A 133 9.75 0.82 -16.88
N ASP A 134 10.68 1.56 -16.28
CA ASP A 134 11.84 2.13 -16.97
C ASP A 134 13.02 2.30 -15.99
N PRO A 135 14.06 1.44 -16.06
CA PRO A 135 15.19 1.51 -15.13
C PRO A 135 16.03 2.79 -15.28
N ASN A 136 15.88 3.54 -16.37
CA ASN A 136 16.63 4.77 -16.61
C ASN A 136 15.85 6.02 -16.17
N ARG A 137 14.54 5.91 -15.97
CA ARG A 137 13.72 7.02 -15.52
C ARG A 137 14.08 7.40 -14.10
N LYS A 138 14.10 8.71 -13.84
CA LYS A 138 14.33 9.29 -12.52
C LYS A 138 13.08 10.03 -12.09
N HIS A 139 12.88 10.08 -10.78
CA HIS A 139 11.83 10.91 -10.21
C HIS A 139 12.03 12.38 -10.57
N SER A 140 10.90 13.07 -10.69
CA SER A 140 10.86 14.52 -10.77
C SER A 140 11.49 15.12 -9.52
N LYS A 141 12.25 16.20 -9.67
CA LYS A 141 12.87 16.88 -8.51
C LYS A 141 11.84 17.50 -7.56
N ASP A 142 10.69 17.86 -8.12
CA ASP A 142 9.55 18.47 -7.44
C ASP A 142 8.28 17.88 -8.06
N PRO A 143 7.87 16.67 -7.66
CA PRO A 143 6.70 16.00 -8.23
C PRO A 143 5.40 16.68 -7.75
N ASP A 144 4.41 16.82 -8.63
CA ASP A 144 3.08 17.27 -8.24
C ASP A 144 2.44 16.26 -7.25
N PRO A 145 2.04 16.67 -6.03
CA PRO A 145 1.59 15.72 -5.02
C PRO A 145 0.32 14.95 -5.40
N SER A 146 0.41 13.63 -5.36
CA SER A 146 -0.68 12.69 -5.71
C SER A 146 -0.92 11.67 -4.60
N PHE A 147 -2.07 10.98 -4.61
CA PHE A 147 -2.37 9.99 -3.56
C PHE A 147 -1.52 8.72 -3.68
N PHE A 148 -1.12 8.33 -4.90
CA PHE A 148 -0.19 7.23 -5.12
C PHE A 148 1.27 7.69 -5.20
N GLY A 149 1.52 8.99 -5.16
CA GLY A 149 2.82 9.57 -5.48
C GLY A 149 3.15 9.54 -6.97
N GLU A 150 4.37 9.93 -7.30
CA GLU A 150 5.02 9.58 -8.56
C GLU A 150 5.70 8.23 -8.36
N GLU A 151 5.28 7.22 -9.11
CA GLU A 151 5.76 5.84 -8.99
C GLU A 151 6.63 5.47 -10.19
N LEU A 152 7.76 4.78 -9.96
CA LEU A 152 8.65 4.26 -11.00
C LEU A 152 9.00 2.79 -10.74
N GLY A 153 8.66 1.95 -11.71
CA GLY A 153 8.98 0.52 -11.70
C GLY A 153 10.31 0.20 -12.40
N ARG A 154 11.01 -0.81 -11.89
CA ARG A 154 12.18 -1.42 -12.54
C ARG A 154 12.31 -2.89 -12.15
N TRP A 155 12.93 -3.68 -13.01
CA TRP A 155 13.24 -5.08 -12.71
C TRP A 155 14.62 -5.23 -12.07
N GLU A 156 14.68 -6.00 -10.99
CA GLU A 156 15.90 -6.48 -10.34
C GLU A 156 15.85 -8.01 -10.31
N GLY A 157 16.29 -8.64 -11.40
CA GLY A 157 16.08 -10.08 -11.60
C GLY A 157 14.58 -10.40 -11.78
N ASP A 158 14.07 -11.31 -10.97
CA ASP A 158 12.63 -11.69 -10.93
C ASP A 158 11.80 -10.77 -10.01
N THR A 159 12.38 -9.71 -9.44
CA THR A 159 11.69 -8.77 -8.57
C THR A 159 11.32 -7.50 -9.33
N LEU A 160 10.04 -7.13 -9.31
CA LEU A 160 9.61 -5.79 -9.74
C LEU A 160 9.70 -4.85 -8.54
N VAL A 161 10.64 -3.89 -8.61
CA VAL A 161 10.80 -2.86 -7.59
C VAL A 161 10.07 -1.60 -8.03
N ILE A 162 9.18 -1.09 -7.18
CA ILE A 162 8.43 0.16 -7.39
C ILE A 162 8.91 1.16 -6.34
N ASP A 163 9.46 2.28 -6.80
CA ASP A 163 9.93 3.40 -5.98
C ASP A 163 8.92 4.55 -6.10
N SER A 164 8.48 5.11 -4.97
CA SER A 164 7.38 6.08 -4.95
C SER A 164 7.66 7.25 -4.00
N ILE A 165 7.51 8.48 -4.50
CA ILE A 165 7.67 9.73 -3.74
C ILE A 165 6.57 10.74 -4.10
N GLY A 166 6.54 11.92 -3.46
CA GLY A 166 5.63 13.00 -3.86
C GLY A 166 4.17 12.72 -3.50
N PHE A 167 3.96 12.15 -2.31
CA PHE A 167 2.63 11.86 -1.80
C PHE A 167 1.93 13.13 -1.32
N LYS A 168 0.60 13.14 -1.40
CA LYS A 168 -0.22 14.06 -0.60
C LYS A 168 -0.04 13.75 0.88
N ASP A 169 -0.04 14.76 1.73
CA ASP A 169 0.10 14.66 3.20
C ASP A 169 -1.23 14.89 3.94
N GLU A 170 -2.24 15.36 3.23
CA GLU A 170 -3.58 15.56 3.75
C GLU A 170 -4.56 14.50 3.24
N ARG A 171 -5.50 14.10 4.11
CA ARG A 171 -6.61 13.19 3.79
C ARG A 171 -6.14 11.84 3.25
N VAL A 172 -5.09 11.30 3.84
CA VAL A 172 -4.57 9.97 3.52
C VAL A 172 -3.84 9.40 4.75
N TRP A 173 -3.91 8.09 4.92
CA TRP A 173 -3.29 7.33 6.01
C TRP A 173 -2.50 6.16 5.39
N ILE A 174 -1.47 5.66 6.07
CA ILE A 174 -0.69 4.53 5.55
C ILE A 174 -1.42 3.18 5.63
N ASP A 175 -2.49 3.11 6.43
CA ASP A 175 -3.34 1.94 6.60
C ASP A 175 -4.76 2.33 7.07
N GLU A 176 -5.61 1.34 7.34
CA GLU A 176 -7.00 1.52 7.80
C GLU A 176 -7.07 1.84 9.31
N ASN A 177 -5.94 2.17 9.94
CA ASN A 177 -5.83 2.34 11.38
C ASN A 177 -5.30 3.70 11.83
N ALA A 178 -5.55 4.73 11.02
CA ALA A 178 -5.25 6.13 11.31
C ALA A 178 -3.74 6.44 11.40
N ASN A 179 -2.87 5.49 11.01
CA ASN A 179 -1.44 5.71 11.03
C ASN A 179 -1.05 6.77 9.98
N PRO A 180 -0.36 7.84 10.39
CA PRO A 180 -0.14 9.00 9.52
C PRO A 180 1.02 8.78 8.55
N HIS A 181 1.04 9.53 7.46
CA HIS A 181 2.27 9.86 6.74
C HIS A 181 2.25 11.33 6.34
N SER A 182 3.42 11.84 6.00
CA SER A 182 3.65 13.19 5.54
C SER A 182 3.98 13.24 4.05
N ASP A 183 4.24 14.44 3.57
CA ASP A 183 4.80 14.79 2.25
C ASP A 183 6.26 14.30 2.09
N ALA A 184 6.92 13.92 3.19
CA ALA A 184 8.26 13.32 3.18
C ALA A 184 8.23 11.79 3.03
N LEU A 185 7.06 11.20 2.80
CA LEU A 185 6.93 9.76 2.60
C LEU A 185 7.68 9.29 1.34
N HIS A 186 8.48 8.25 1.52
CA HIS A 186 9.10 7.45 0.48
C HIS A 186 8.70 5.99 0.71
N VAL A 187 8.15 5.35 -0.32
CA VAL A 187 7.76 3.94 -0.29
C VAL A 187 8.53 3.17 -1.34
N VAL A 188 9.08 2.04 -0.94
CA VAL A 188 9.69 1.07 -1.86
C VAL A 188 8.97 -0.26 -1.73
N GLU A 189 8.38 -0.72 -2.82
CA GLU A 189 7.72 -2.03 -2.89
C GLU A 189 8.57 -2.99 -3.72
N GLN A 190 8.77 -4.21 -3.22
CA GLN A 190 9.45 -5.29 -3.92
C GLN A 190 8.46 -6.44 -4.16
N TRP A 191 7.99 -6.53 -5.39
CA TRP A 191 7.00 -7.51 -5.83
C TRP A 191 7.70 -8.74 -6.39
N THR A 192 7.37 -9.91 -5.87
CA THR A 192 7.86 -11.22 -6.33
C THR A 192 6.68 -12.18 -6.53
N ARG A 193 6.80 -13.09 -7.50
CA ARG A 193 5.81 -14.14 -7.76
C ARG A 193 6.51 -15.50 -7.63
N PRO A 194 6.62 -16.06 -6.40
CA PRO A 194 7.40 -17.28 -6.17
C PRO A 194 6.83 -18.52 -6.86
N ASP A 195 5.54 -18.52 -7.17
CA ASP A 195 4.83 -19.61 -7.83
C ASP A 195 3.61 -19.09 -8.60
N ALA A 196 2.78 -19.98 -9.18
CA ALA A 196 1.62 -19.55 -9.95
C ALA A 196 0.49 -18.94 -9.11
N ASP A 197 0.43 -19.22 -7.80
CA ASP A 197 -0.72 -18.94 -6.93
C ASP A 197 -0.49 -17.77 -5.98
N HIS A 198 0.74 -17.30 -5.84
CA HIS A 198 1.11 -16.32 -4.83
C HIS A 198 1.91 -15.15 -5.39
N ILE A 199 1.60 -13.95 -4.90
CA ILE A 199 2.48 -12.78 -4.98
C ILE A 199 2.96 -12.45 -3.57
N HIS A 200 4.26 -12.26 -3.40
CA HIS A 200 4.81 -11.70 -2.18
C HIS A 200 5.32 -10.28 -2.41
N VAL A 201 4.98 -9.38 -1.47
CA VAL A 201 5.38 -7.98 -1.50
C VAL A 201 6.06 -7.62 -0.19
N GLU A 202 7.30 -7.18 -0.26
CA GLU A 202 7.97 -6.48 0.84
C GLU A 202 7.83 -4.98 0.60
N THR A 203 7.42 -4.23 1.62
CA THR A 203 7.23 -2.78 1.52
C THR A 203 8.04 -2.07 2.60
N LEU A 204 8.93 -1.18 2.17
CA LEU A 204 9.62 -0.20 3.00
C LEU A 204 8.78 1.06 3.11
N ILE A 205 8.68 1.59 4.32
CA ILE A 205 8.13 2.92 4.60
C ILE A 205 9.23 3.75 5.25
N ASP A 206 9.59 4.86 4.60
CA ASP A 206 10.48 5.89 5.15
C ASP A 206 9.74 7.23 5.16
N ASP A 207 9.47 7.75 6.36
CA ASP A 207 8.92 9.08 6.56
C ASP A 207 9.51 9.66 7.85
N PRO A 208 10.59 10.46 7.75
CA PRO A 208 11.32 10.94 8.92
C PRO A 208 10.55 11.99 9.74
N LYS A 209 9.43 12.53 9.23
CA LYS A 209 8.60 13.47 10.01
C LYS A 209 7.79 12.71 11.06
N PHE A 210 7.21 11.56 10.69
CA PHE A 210 6.32 10.81 11.57
C PHE A 210 6.91 9.51 12.14
N TYR A 211 8.03 9.01 11.60
CA TYR A 211 8.69 7.79 12.07
C TYR A 211 10.17 8.04 12.40
N THR A 212 10.63 7.47 13.52
CA THR A 212 12.01 7.62 14.04
C THR A 212 13.06 6.87 13.22
N LYS A 213 12.62 5.92 12.39
CA LYS A 213 13.44 5.15 11.45
C LYS A 213 12.54 4.53 10.37
N PRO A 214 13.09 4.21 9.19
CA PRO A 214 12.39 3.38 8.22
C PRO A 214 12.01 2.03 8.82
N PHE A 215 10.90 1.47 8.36
CA PHE A 215 10.44 0.14 8.76
C PHE A 215 9.85 -0.61 7.58
N ASN A 216 9.76 -1.92 7.70
CA ASN A 216 9.22 -2.78 6.65
C ASN A 216 8.01 -3.54 7.17
N TYR A 217 7.13 -3.90 6.25
CA TYR A 217 6.22 -5.02 6.42
C TYR A 217 6.21 -5.85 5.14
N SER A 218 5.70 -7.06 5.23
CA SER A 218 5.53 -7.89 4.05
C SER A 218 4.15 -8.54 4.05
N ARG A 219 3.69 -8.90 2.85
CA ARG A 219 2.40 -9.51 2.63
C ARG A 219 2.45 -10.50 1.47
N THR A 220 1.62 -11.54 1.57
CA THR A 220 1.32 -12.40 0.44
C THR A 220 -0.13 -12.22 -0.02
N TRP A 221 -0.32 -12.26 -1.33
CA TRP A 221 -1.61 -12.27 -2.00
C TRP A 221 -1.82 -13.61 -2.69
N VAL A 222 -3.07 -14.08 -2.72
CA VAL A 222 -3.45 -15.36 -3.32
C VAL A 222 -4.22 -15.10 -4.61
N LEU A 223 -3.93 -15.87 -5.64
CA LEU A 223 -4.62 -15.80 -6.93
C LEU A 223 -6.10 -16.18 -6.76
N GLY A 224 -6.98 -15.43 -7.43
CA GLY A 224 -8.38 -15.79 -7.59
C GLY A 224 -8.61 -17.08 -8.36
N LYS A 225 -9.82 -17.61 -8.23
CA LYS A 225 -10.34 -18.63 -9.14
C LYS A 225 -10.52 -18.04 -10.54
N PRO A 226 -10.53 -18.86 -11.60
CA PRO A 226 -10.65 -18.38 -12.97
C PRO A 226 -11.90 -17.54 -13.29
N ASP A 227 -12.96 -17.66 -12.49
CA ASP A 227 -14.23 -16.93 -12.61
C ASP A 227 -14.34 -15.72 -11.67
N GLU A 228 -13.29 -15.44 -10.88
CA GLU A 228 -13.20 -14.25 -10.04
C GLU A 228 -12.43 -13.14 -10.78
N GLU A 229 -13.02 -11.96 -10.80
CA GLU A 229 -12.47 -10.74 -11.39
C GLU A 229 -12.84 -9.54 -10.53
N LEU A 230 -12.15 -8.42 -10.73
CA LEU A 230 -12.52 -7.18 -10.06
C LEU A 230 -13.82 -6.63 -10.63
N GLY A 231 -14.86 -6.57 -9.81
CA GLY A 231 -16.13 -5.94 -10.17
C GLY A 231 -16.08 -4.42 -10.05
N GLU A 232 -16.93 -3.73 -10.82
CA GLU A 232 -17.16 -2.30 -10.64
C GLU A 232 -17.73 -2.01 -9.24
N TYR A 233 -17.17 -1.02 -8.56
CA TYR A 233 -17.68 -0.54 -7.28
C TYR A 233 -17.58 0.99 -7.23
N SER A 234 -18.74 1.64 -7.14
CA SER A 234 -18.85 3.08 -6.91
C SER A 234 -18.96 3.35 -5.42
N CYS A 235 -17.90 3.87 -4.79
CA CYS A 235 -17.94 4.22 -3.37
C CYS A 235 -19.01 5.29 -3.08
N SER A 236 -19.13 6.32 -3.91
CA SER A 236 -20.07 7.42 -3.67
C SER A 236 -21.54 7.00 -3.70
N GLU A 237 -21.86 5.93 -4.45
CA GLU A 237 -23.20 5.34 -4.48
C GLU A 237 -23.41 4.32 -3.35
N ASN A 238 -22.40 3.52 -3.04
CA ASN A 238 -22.50 2.42 -2.06
C ASN A 238 -22.17 2.83 -0.62
N ASN A 239 -21.74 4.08 -0.38
CA ASN A 239 -21.49 4.62 0.95
C ASN A 239 -22.79 4.99 1.68
N VAL A 240 -23.60 3.97 1.96
CA VAL A 240 -24.92 4.09 2.59
C VAL A 240 -24.86 4.45 4.08
N ASP A 241 -23.67 4.35 4.69
CA ASP A 241 -23.43 4.62 6.11
C ASP A 241 -22.69 5.95 6.36
N LYS A 242 -22.59 6.80 5.33
CA LYS A 242 -21.85 8.07 5.37
C LYS A 242 -22.25 9.00 6.52
N ASP A 243 -23.52 8.94 6.92
CA ASP A 243 -24.10 9.82 7.95
C ASP A 243 -23.77 9.33 9.38
N HIS A 244 -23.25 8.10 9.52
CA HIS A 244 -22.81 7.52 10.80
C HIS A 244 -21.28 7.43 10.92
N LEU A 245 -20.55 8.05 9.99
CA LEU A 245 -19.09 8.14 10.08
C LEU A 245 -18.67 8.98 11.30
N GLY A 246 -17.72 8.45 12.07
CA GLY A 246 -17.06 9.18 13.15
C GLY A 246 -15.56 9.33 12.92
N PHE A 247 -14.87 9.83 13.94
CA PHE A 247 -13.42 10.05 13.88
C PHE A 247 -12.62 8.75 14.08
N GLY A 248 -11.51 8.67 13.38
CA GLY A 248 -10.64 7.50 13.36
C GLY A 248 -11.29 6.30 12.70
N PRO A 249 -10.71 5.11 12.89
CA PRO A 249 -11.22 3.87 12.31
C PRO A 249 -12.40 3.27 13.09
N GLY A 250 -12.95 4.01 14.06
CA GLY A 250 -13.99 3.56 14.98
C GLY A 250 -13.47 2.80 16.21
N PRO A 251 -14.33 2.63 17.24
CA PRO A 251 -13.99 1.86 18.44
C PRO A 251 -13.86 0.36 18.12
N ILE A 252 -13.09 -0.36 18.95
CA ILE A 252 -13.10 -1.82 18.93
C ILE A 252 -14.39 -2.29 19.59
N ARG A 253 -15.18 -3.08 18.87
CA ARG A 253 -16.44 -3.67 19.32
C ARG A 253 -16.19 -4.92 20.17
N PRO A 254 -17.19 -5.40 20.94
CA PRO A 254 -17.04 -6.61 21.76
C PRO A 254 -16.68 -7.87 20.98
N ASP A 255 -17.02 -7.94 19.69
CA ASP A 255 -16.67 -9.04 18.78
C ASP A 255 -15.24 -8.96 18.23
N GLY A 256 -14.47 -7.95 18.65
CA GLY A 256 -13.09 -7.71 18.21
C GLY A 256 -12.97 -7.00 16.86
N THR A 257 -14.07 -6.76 16.16
CA THR A 257 -14.10 -5.94 14.95
C THR A 257 -14.02 -4.45 15.30
N ARG A 258 -13.78 -3.61 14.31
CA ARG A 258 -13.72 -2.16 14.50
C ARG A 258 -14.83 -1.47 13.72
N GLY A 259 -15.46 -0.47 14.32
CA GLY A 259 -16.44 0.38 13.64
C GLY A 259 -17.43 1.04 14.59
N PHE A 260 -18.17 2.03 14.09
CA PHE A 260 -19.16 2.80 14.87
C PHE A 260 -20.43 1.99 15.17
N VAL A 261 -21.23 2.44 16.13
CA VAL A 261 -22.44 1.71 16.57
C VAL A 261 -23.48 1.71 15.45
N GLU A 262 -24.24 0.61 15.31
CA GLU A 262 -25.26 0.41 14.26
C GLU A 262 -24.70 0.43 12.82
N PRO A 263 -23.77 -0.48 12.46
CA PRO A 263 -23.32 -0.55 11.07
C PRO A 263 -24.52 -0.74 10.15
N ALA A 264 -24.58 0.04 9.07
CA ALA A 264 -25.47 -0.30 7.97
C ALA A 264 -25.26 -1.78 7.60
N PRO A 265 -26.33 -2.55 7.31
CA PRO A 265 -26.17 -3.91 6.81
C PRO A 265 -25.19 -3.87 5.64
N ALA A 266 -24.13 -4.69 5.70
CA ALA A 266 -23.24 -4.84 4.55
C ALA A 266 -24.12 -5.11 3.32
N PRO A 267 -23.79 -4.53 2.14
CA PRO A 267 -24.54 -4.81 0.93
C PRO A 267 -24.71 -6.32 0.85
N GLY A 268 -25.96 -6.79 0.85
CA GLY A 268 -26.22 -8.23 0.77
C GLY A 268 -25.41 -8.75 -0.41
N ARG A 269 -24.61 -9.80 -0.21
CA ARG A 269 -23.92 -10.47 -1.32
C ARG A 269 -25.00 -10.70 -2.37
N SER A 270 -24.94 -9.95 -3.48
CA SER A 270 -25.89 -10.14 -4.55
C SER A 270 -25.75 -11.61 -4.94
N GLY A 271 -26.84 -12.36 -4.77
CA GLY A 271 -26.85 -13.79 -4.93
C GLY A 271 -26.28 -14.16 -6.29
N ARG A 272 -25.18 -14.91 -6.28
CA ARG A 272 -24.84 -15.85 -7.33
C ARG A 272 -24.73 -17.21 -6.65
N ASP A 273 -25.91 -17.80 -6.45
CA ASP A 273 -26.09 -19.25 -6.54
C ASP A 273 -25.85 -19.68 -8.00
#